data_AF-A0A7W7LD73-F1
#
_entry.id   AF-A0A7W7LD73-F1
#
_cell.length_a   1.000
_cell.length_b   1.000
_cell.length_c   1.000
_cell.angle_alpha   90.00
_cell.angle_beta   90.00
_cell.angle_gamma   90.00
#
_symmetry.space_group_name_H-M   'P 1'
#
loop_
_entity.id
_entity.type
_entity.pdbx_description
1 polymer ?
#
loop_
_entity_poly.entity_id
_entity_poly.type
_entity_poly.pdbx_seq_one_letter_code
_entity_poly.pdbx_strand_id
1 'polypeptide(L)'
;MLEELERPRDSFADHTLKTLWTTLQPACFVGTAMGTYLTQPFTFTLPGFDTRELEPWQLNDERWRRLRVVWPGISPPITASRPFTSATTA
;
A
#
# COMPACT_ATOMS: atom_id res chain seq x y z
N MET A 1 6.14 4.35 -31.42
CA MET A 1 7.36 3.59 -31.07
C MET A 1 7.13 3.07 -29.67
N LEU A 2 7.07 1.75 -29.47
CA LEU A 2 6.89 1.17 -28.14
C LEU A 2 8.26 1.20 -27.44
N GLU A 3 8.36 1.87 -26.31
CA GLU A 3 9.55 1.79 -25.46
C GLU A 3 9.55 0.41 -24.78
N GLU A 4 10.72 -0.22 -24.68
CA GLU A 4 10.88 -1.53 -24.05
C GLU A 4 11.90 -1.42 -22.91
N LEU A 5 11.57 -1.98 -21.75
CA LEU A 5 12.44 -2.10 -20.59
C LEU A 5 12.58 -3.59 -20.27
N GLU A 6 13.73 -4.19 -20.63
CA GLU A 6 13.98 -5.62 -20.42
C GLU A 6 13.97 -6.01 -18.94
N ARG A 7 14.41 -5.10 -18.07
CA ARG A 7 14.50 -5.31 -16.61
C ARG A 7 13.87 -4.12 -15.88
N PRO A 8 12.53 -4.01 -15.89
CA PRO A 8 11.84 -2.82 -15.40
C PRO A 8 12.07 -2.58 -13.91
N ARG A 9 12.26 -3.64 -13.10
CA ARG A 9 12.59 -3.51 -11.67
C ARG A 9 14.00 -2.97 -11.44
N ASP A 10 14.97 -3.41 -12.23
CA ASP A 10 16.38 -3.00 -12.08
C ASP A 10 16.57 -1.54 -12.51
N SER A 11 15.68 -1.01 -13.36
CA SER A 11 15.69 0.40 -13.76
C SER A 11 15.53 1.37 -12.59
N PHE A 12 14.99 0.93 -11.45
CA PHE A 12 14.78 1.78 -10.27
C PHE A 12 15.95 1.76 -9.27
N ALA A 13 16.99 0.93 -9.47
CA ALA A 13 18.02 0.67 -8.46
C ALA A 13 18.79 1.94 -8.00
N ASP A 14 19.03 2.88 -8.91
CA ASP A 14 19.77 4.13 -8.62
C ASP A 14 18.86 5.37 -8.63
N HIS A 15 17.53 5.20 -8.57
CA HIS A 15 16.59 6.32 -8.56
C HIS A 15 16.50 6.95 -7.17
N THR A 16 16.69 8.27 -7.12
CA THR A 16 16.39 9.09 -5.95
C THR A 16 15.02 9.75 -6.12
N LEU A 17 14.47 10.35 -5.06
CA LEU A 17 13.21 11.14 -5.11
C LEU A 17 13.19 12.22 -6.20
N LYS A 18 14.37 12.68 -6.68
CA LYS A 18 14.50 13.74 -7.70
C LYS A 18 14.85 13.23 -9.09
N THR A 19 15.06 11.93 -9.27
CA THR A 19 15.40 11.36 -10.58
C THR A 19 14.20 11.49 -11.51
N LEU A 20 14.41 12.03 -12.71
CA LEU A 20 13.38 12.13 -13.75
C LEU A 20 13.04 10.74 -14.28
N TRP A 21 11.75 10.42 -14.38
CA TRP A 21 11.29 9.11 -14.85
C TRP A 21 11.23 9.09 -16.38
N THR A 22 11.54 7.95 -16.99
CA THR A 22 11.23 7.68 -18.41
C THR A 22 9.73 7.41 -18.57
N THR A 23 9.19 7.52 -19.79
CA THR A 23 7.73 7.39 -20.05
C THR A 23 7.15 6.03 -19.62
N LEU A 24 7.94 4.95 -19.69
CA LEU A 24 7.50 3.60 -19.35
C LEU A 24 7.56 3.27 -17.85
N GLN A 25 8.41 3.95 -17.07
CA GLN A 25 8.54 3.71 -15.62
C GLN A 25 7.24 4.00 -14.82
N PRO A 26 6.50 5.09 -15.08
CA PRO A 26 5.18 5.31 -14.49
C PRO A 26 4.22 4.15 -14.75
N ALA A 27 4.20 3.62 -15.97
CA ALA A 27 3.32 2.51 -16.32
C ALA A 27 3.71 1.23 -15.56
N CYS A 28 5.00 0.92 -15.43
CA CYS A 28 5.47 -0.20 -14.62
C CYS A 28 5.11 -0.03 -13.12
N PHE A 29 5.28 1.17 -12.59
CA PHE A 29 4.96 1.48 -11.19
C PHE A 29 3.46 1.37 -10.92
N VAL A 30 2.64 2.06 -11.71
CA VAL A 30 1.18 2.05 -11.57
C VAL A 30 0.63 0.64 -11.80
N GLY A 31 1.12 -0.09 -12.80
CA GLY A 31 0.71 -1.47 -13.04
C GLY A 31 0.99 -2.40 -11.86
N THR A 32 2.18 -2.28 -11.25
CA THR A 32 2.54 -3.07 -10.06
C THR A 32 1.68 -2.68 -8.86
N ALA A 33 1.46 -1.38 -8.65
CA ALA A 33 0.62 -0.87 -7.56
C ALA A 33 -0.83 -1.33 -7.71
N MET A 34 -1.42 -1.18 -8.91
CA MET A 34 -2.76 -1.64 -9.22
C MET A 34 -2.89 -3.15 -9.02
N GLY A 35 -1.94 -3.94 -9.52
CA GLY A 35 -1.92 -5.39 -9.29
C GLY A 35 -1.92 -5.74 -7.81
N THR A 36 -1.15 -5.02 -6.99
CA THR A 36 -1.16 -5.20 -5.54
C THR A 36 -2.51 -4.82 -4.94
N TYR A 37 -3.06 -3.64 -5.24
CA TYR A 37 -4.34 -3.20 -4.69
C TYR A 37 -5.51 -4.11 -5.07
N LEU A 38 -5.50 -4.67 -6.28
CA LEU A 38 -6.52 -5.60 -6.74
C LEU A 38 -6.40 -6.98 -6.09
N THR A 39 -5.20 -7.43 -5.76
CA THR A 39 -4.97 -8.78 -5.20
C THR A 39 -4.96 -8.82 -3.67
N GLN A 40 -4.53 -7.72 -3.04
CA GLN A 40 -4.40 -7.59 -1.58
C GLN A 40 -5.66 -7.97 -0.78
N PRO A 41 -6.91 -7.57 -1.15
CA PRO A 41 -8.09 -8.01 -0.39
C PRO A 41 -8.29 -9.52 -0.39
N PHE A 42 -7.90 -10.22 -1.46
CA PHE A 42 -7.97 -11.69 -1.55
C PHE A 42 -6.85 -12.35 -0.75
N THR A 43 -5.65 -11.77 -0.76
CA THR A 43 -4.54 -12.26 0.07
C THR A 43 -4.91 -12.29 1.55
N PHE A 44 -5.71 -11.33 2.01
CA PHE A 44 -6.14 -11.25 3.41
C PHE A 44 -7.18 -12.30 3.82
N THR A 45 -7.79 -13.01 2.87
CA THR A 45 -8.70 -14.13 3.17
C THR A 45 -7.97 -15.47 3.31
N LEU A 46 -6.66 -15.51 3.04
CA LEU A 46 -5.85 -16.72 3.16
C LEU A 46 -5.68 -17.15 4.63
N PRO A 47 -5.50 -18.46 4.89
CA PRO A 47 -5.26 -18.96 6.24
C PRO A 47 -4.04 -18.32 6.89
N GLY A 48 -4.17 -17.90 8.15
CA GLY A 48 -3.09 -17.30 8.94
C GLY A 48 -3.09 -15.77 8.98
N PHE A 49 -3.91 -15.10 8.17
CA PHE A 49 -4.21 -13.67 8.34
C PHE A 49 -5.37 -13.48 9.33
N ASP A 50 -5.19 -12.62 10.33
CA ASP A 50 -6.28 -12.19 11.22
C ASP A 50 -6.75 -10.80 10.79
N THR A 51 -7.98 -10.73 10.27
CA THR A 51 -8.60 -9.49 9.79
C THR A 51 -9.75 -9.08 10.71
N ARG A 52 -9.75 -7.83 11.18
CA ARG A 52 -10.81 -7.28 12.03
C ARG A 52 -11.24 -5.91 11.52
N GLU A 53 -12.55 -5.71 11.37
CA GLU A 53 -13.11 -4.39 11.10
C GLU A 53 -12.95 -3.52 12.36
N LEU A 54 -12.47 -2.29 12.16
CA LEU A 54 -12.32 -1.29 13.22
C LEU A 54 -13.47 -0.28 13.15
N GLU A 55 -13.55 0.57 14.17
CA GLU A 55 -14.48 1.68 14.20
C GLU A 55 -14.29 2.57 12.95
N PRO A 56 -15.39 2.94 12.25
CA PRO A 56 -15.30 3.79 11.08
C PRO A 56 -14.64 5.12 11.39
N TRP A 57 -13.78 5.56 10.48
CA TRP A 57 -13.06 6.82 10.63
C TRP A 57 -13.74 7.91 9.83
N GLN A 58 -14.00 9.03 10.49
CA GLN A 58 -14.49 10.25 9.85
C GLN A 58 -13.30 11.00 9.26
N LEU A 59 -13.27 11.09 7.94
CA LEU A 59 -12.33 11.94 7.20
C LEU A 59 -13.16 12.97 6.44
N ASN A 60 -13.11 14.22 6.89
CA ASN A 60 -13.99 15.29 6.42
C ASN A 60 -15.48 14.86 6.55
N ASP A 61 -16.24 14.93 5.45
CA ASP A 61 -17.65 14.53 5.38
C ASP A 61 -17.84 13.05 5.03
N GLU A 62 -16.77 12.26 4.94
CA GLU A 62 -16.82 10.86 4.53
C GLU A 62 -16.55 9.90 5.69
N ARG A 63 -17.33 8.81 5.72
CA ARG A 63 -17.19 7.73 6.70
C ARG A 63 -16.46 6.54 6.08
N TRP A 64 -15.23 6.32 6.52
CA TRP A 64 -14.36 5.28 6.00
C TRP A 64 -14.41 4.02 6.86
N ARG A 65 -14.68 2.87 6.23
CA ARG A 65 -14.56 1.55 6.89
C ARG A 65 -13.09 1.15 6.95
N ARG A 66 -12.63 0.78 8.14
CA ARG A 66 -11.22 0.44 8.38
C ARG A 66 -11.08 -1.04 8.66
N LEU A 67 -10.05 -1.64 8.06
CA LEU A 67 -9.70 -3.03 8.27
C LEU A 67 -8.33 -3.11 8.93
N ARG A 68 -8.25 -3.74 10.11
CA ARG A 68 -7.00 -4.19 10.70
C ARG A 68 -6.67 -5.56 10.14
N VAL A 69 -5.45 -5.74 9.67
CA VAL A 69 -4.94 -7.03 9.23
C VAL A 69 -3.69 -7.35 10.07
N VAL A 70 -3.55 -8.59 10.49
CA VAL A 70 -2.38 -9.12 11.19
C VAL A 70 -1.79 -10.22 10.31
N TRP A 71 -0.50 -10.11 10.04
CA TRP A 71 0.22 -11.03 9.16
C TRP A 71 0.65 -12.27 9.96
N PRO A 72 0.59 -13.46 9.35
CA PRO A 72 1.07 -14.68 9.99
C PRO A 72 2.56 -14.55 10.35
N GLY A 73 2.94 -15.00 11.55
CA GLY A 73 4.32 -14.98 12.02
C GLY A 73 4.77 -13.67 12.67
N ILE A 74 3.99 -12.60 12.57
CA ILE A 74 4.18 -11.40 13.41
C ILE A 74 3.30 -11.57 14.65
N SER A 75 3.92 -11.93 15.79
CA SER A 75 3.22 -11.85 17.08
C SER A 75 2.67 -10.43 17.22
N PRO A 76 1.37 -10.23 17.46
CA PRO A 76 0.80 -8.90 17.51
C PRO A 76 1.51 -8.11 18.61
N PRO A 77 2.06 -6.90 18.32
CA PRO A 77 2.52 -6.04 19.38
C PRO A 77 1.33 -5.76 20.30
N ILE A 78 1.57 -5.83 21.61
CA ILE A 78 0.62 -5.44 22.67
C ILE A 78 -0.10 -4.16 22.23
N THR A 79 -1.37 -4.33 21.87
CA THR A 79 -2.12 -3.29 21.16
C THR A 79 -2.59 -2.24 22.15
N ALA A 80 -1.92 -1.10 22.20
CA ALA A 80 -2.59 0.16 22.51
C ALA A 80 -3.11 0.71 21.18
N SER A 81 -4.42 0.75 21.00
CA SER A 81 -5.10 1.47 19.92
C SER A 81 -4.89 2.97 20.11
N ARG A 82 -3.69 3.47 19.85
CA ARG A 82 -3.49 4.92 19.75
C ARG A 82 -4.09 5.38 18.41
N PRO A 83 -5.05 6.31 18.43
CA PRO A 83 -5.50 6.94 17.20
C PRO A 83 -4.29 7.59 16.52
N PHE A 84 -4.12 7.28 15.23
CA PHE A 84 -3.13 7.93 14.39
C PHE A 84 -3.64 9.34 14.08
N THR A 85 -3.42 10.28 15.00
CA THR A 85 -3.68 11.69 14.76
C THR A 85 -2.58 12.22 13.85
N SER A 86 -2.79 12.15 12.53
CA SER A 86 -2.02 12.99 11.61
C SER A 86 -2.49 14.43 11.78
N ALA A 87 -1.86 15.15 12.69
CA ALA A 87 -1.86 16.60 12.66
C ALA A 87 -0.92 17.04 11.53
N THR A 88 -1.42 17.06 10.29
CA THR A 88 -0.81 17.88 9.24
C THR A 88 -1.37 19.29 9.41
N THR A 89 -0.70 20.08 10.23
CA THR A 89 -0.85 21.54 10.25
C THR A 89 0.15 22.13 9.25
N ALA A 90 -0.37 23.09 8.48
CA ALA A 90 0.28 24.07 7.60
C ALA A 90 0.71 23.59 6.20
#